data_AF-A0A7C7XY56-F1
#
_entry.id   AF-A0A7C7XY56-F1
#
_cell.length_a   1.000
_cell.length_b   1.000
_cell.length_c   1.000
_cell.angle_alpha   90.00
_cell.angle_beta   90.00
_cell.angle_gamma   90.00
#
_symmetry.space_group_name_H-M   'P 1'
#
loop_
_entity.id
_entity.type
_entity.pdbx_description
1 polymer ?
#
loop_
_entity_poly.entity_id
_entity_poly.type
_entity_poly.pdbx_seq_one_letter_code
_entity_poly.pdbx_strand_id
1 'polypeptide(L)'
;MFEVVNSGAMNKAEVMEEDFETAGALCLEYRSGLRTADALHASIARKLGFKLLTADPGLHQDYRHHRIANELVLFSDPPKPNHP
;
A
#
# COMPACT_ATOMS: atom_id res chain seq x y z
N MET A 1 10.92 6.94 17.00
CA MET A 1 10.49 8.35 16.90
C MET A 1 9.24 8.32 16.05
N PHE A 2 8.07 8.65 16.62
CA PHE A 2 6.80 8.61 15.91
C PHE A 2 6.54 10.03 15.40
N GLU A 3 6.63 10.23 14.08
CA GLU A 3 6.17 11.48 13.49
C GLU A 3 4.64 11.46 13.43
N VAL A 4 4.06 12.43 14.12
CA VAL A 4 2.64 12.75 13.99
C VAL A 4 2.48 13.43 12.64
N VAL A 5 1.86 12.74 11.67
CA VAL A 5 1.42 13.34 10.42
C VAL A 5 0.38 14.40 10.74
N ASN A 6 0.83 15.64 10.88
CA ASN A 6 0.05 16.76 11.37
C ASN A 6 -0.71 17.49 10.23
N SER A 7 -1.26 16.75 9.27
CA SER A 7 -1.98 17.35 8.14
C SER A 7 -3.01 16.41 7.51
N GLY A 8 -4.28 16.77 7.67
CA GLY A 8 -5.39 16.28 6.84
C GLY A 8 -6.20 15.17 7.49
N ALA A 9 -7.52 15.36 7.59
CA ALA A 9 -8.45 14.32 8.01
C ALA A 9 -8.22 13.04 7.20
N MET A 10 -7.85 11.94 7.87
CA MET A 10 -7.84 10.63 7.22
C MET A 10 -9.29 10.25 6.93
N ASN A 11 -9.61 10.09 5.65
CA ASN A 11 -10.90 9.54 5.24
C ASN A 11 -10.84 8.03 5.41
N LYS A 12 -11.81 7.47 6.14
CA LYS A 12 -11.98 6.01 6.22
C LYS A 12 -12.58 5.53 4.90
N ALA A 13 -11.97 4.53 4.29
CA ALA A 13 -12.57 3.80 3.18
C ALA A 13 -13.47 2.70 3.73
N GLU A 14 -14.70 2.60 3.24
CA GLU A 14 -15.55 1.45 3.50
C GLU A 14 -15.06 0.25 2.69
N VAL A 15 -15.00 -0.90 3.35
CA VAL A 15 -14.60 -2.17 2.76
C VAL A 15 -15.86 -2.98 2.49
N MET A 16 -16.02 -3.39 1.24
CA MET A 16 -17.14 -4.18 0.74
C MET A 16 -16.70 -5.62 0.48
N GLU A 17 -17.66 -6.54 0.35
CA GLU A 17 -17.39 -7.95 0.05
C GLU A 17 -16.54 -8.12 -1.22
N GLU A 18 -16.85 -7.36 -2.27
CA GLU A 18 -16.09 -7.35 -3.55
C GLU A 18 -14.60 -7.01 -3.36
N ASP A 19 -14.26 -6.23 -2.33
CA ASP A 19 -12.86 -5.89 -2.03
C ASP A 19 -12.10 -7.11 -1.51
N PHE A 20 -12.77 -7.96 -0.72
CA PHE A 20 -12.23 -9.22 -0.21
C PHE A 20 -12.08 -10.27 -1.30
N GLU A 21 -13.05 -10.38 -2.22
CA GLU A 21 -12.95 -11.26 -3.38
C GLU A 21 -11.75 -10.90 -4.25
N THR A 22 -11.61 -9.61 -4.56
CA THR A 22 -10.46 -9.09 -5.31
C THR A 22 -9.15 -9.34 -4.57
N ALA A 23 -9.10 -9.10 -3.25
CA ALA A 23 -7.93 -9.39 -2.44
C ALA A 23 -7.58 -10.89 -2.43
N GLY A 24 -8.59 -11.77 -2.36
CA GLY A 24 -8.41 -13.21 -2.45
C GLY A 24 -7.83 -13.64 -3.80
N ALA A 25 -8.35 -13.07 -4.90
CA ALA A 25 -7.82 -13.29 -6.23
C ALA A 25 -6.34 -12.85 -6.34
N LEU A 26 -5.99 -11.68 -5.78
CA LEU A 26 -4.61 -11.22 -5.71
C LEU A 26 -3.74 -12.21 -4.92
N CYS A 27 -4.17 -12.66 -3.74
CA CYS A 27 -3.41 -13.64 -2.95
C CYS A 27 -3.17 -14.96 -3.71
N LEU A 28 -4.14 -15.41 -4.52
CA LEU A 28 -4.04 -16.65 -5.28
C LEU A 28 -3.17 -16.49 -6.55
N GLU A 29 -3.29 -15.37 -7.25
CA GLU A 29 -2.54 -15.05 -8.46
C GLU A 29 -1.04 -14.89 -8.14
N TYR A 30 -0.72 -14.26 -7.02
CA TYR A 30 0.65 -13.95 -6.64
C TYR A 30 1.16 -14.92 -5.58
N ARG A 31 1.75 -16.04 -6.02
CA ARG A 31 2.52 -17.00 -5.19
C ARG A 31 3.67 -16.36 -4.37
N SER A 32 3.87 -15.05 -4.49
CA SER A 32 4.84 -14.19 -3.80
C SER A 32 4.71 -14.12 -2.27
N GLY A 33 3.60 -14.57 -1.68
CA GLY A 33 3.40 -14.46 -0.23
C GLY A 33 2.86 -13.10 0.23
N LEU A 34 2.14 -12.40 -0.66
CA LEU A 34 1.41 -11.18 -0.31
C LEU A 34 0.45 -11.48 0.86
N ARG A 35 0.58 -10.73 1.96
CA ARG A 35 -0.30 -10.90 3.11
C ARG A 35 -1.70 -10.41 2.74
N THR A 36 -2.73 -11.06 3.29
CA THR A 36 -4.14 -10.72 3.03
C THR A 36 -4.46 -9.25 3.26
N ALA A 37 -3.90 -8.63 4.31
CA ALA A 37 -4.10 -7.21 4.60
C ALA A 37 -3.54 -6.31 3.50
N ASP A 38 -2.38 -6.66 2.94
CA ASP A 38 -1.76 -5.89 1.87
C ASP A 38 -2.60 -6.02 0.59
N ALA A 39 -2.98 -7.26 0.22
CA ALA A 39 -3.87 -7.52 -0.91
C ALA A 39 -5.16 -6.69 -0.83
N LEU A 40 -5.74 -6.57 0.37
CA LEU A 40 -6.94 -5.77 0.61
C LEU A 40 -6.69 -4.26 0.42
N HIS A 41 -5.58 -3.73 0.96
CA HIS A 41 -5.22 -2.32 0.73
C HIS A 41 -5.04 -2.01 -0.76
N ALA A 42 -4.44 -2.93 -1.52
CA ALA A 42 -4.26 -2.75 -2.95
C ALA A 42 -5.56 -2.83 -3.75
N SER A 43 -6.45 -3.75 -3.38
CA SER A 43 -7.81 -3.83 -3.91
C SER A 43 -8.55 -2.50 -3.74
N ILE A 44 -8.59 -1.98 -2.51
CA ILE A 44 -9.27 -0.71 -2.18
C ILE A 44 -8.61 0.48 -2.89
N ALA A 45 -7.28 0.56 -2.88
CA ALA A 45 -6.56 1.65 -3.54
C ALA A 45 -6.82 1.67 -5.05
N ARG A 46 -6.82 0.48 -5.69
CA ARG A 46 -7.15 0.35 -7.12
C ARG A 46 -8.58 0.78 -7.41
N LYS A 47 -9.55 0.35 -6.60
CA LYS A 47 -10.96 0.75 -6.73
C LYS A 47 -11.14 2.27 -6.63
N LEU A 48 -10.46 2.91 -5.69
CA LEU A 48 -10.58 4.35 -5.43
C LEU A 48 -9.65 5.22 -6.30
N GLY A 49 -8.79 4.62 -7.12
CA GLY A 49 -7.81 5.35 -7.93
C GLY A 49 -6.73 6.04 -7.10
N PHE A 50 -6.44 5.52 -5.91
CA PHE A 50 -5.44 6.07 -5.01
C PHE A 50 -4.08 5.37 -5.13
N LYS A 51 -3.04 6.09 -4.72
CA LYS A 51 -1.69 5.54 -4.58
C LYS A 51 -1.56 4.90 -3.20
N LEU A 52 -0.91 3.75 -3.13
CA LEU A 52 -0.54 3.15 -1.86
C LEU A 52 0.76 3.75 -1.35
N LEU A 53 0.72 4.18 -0.10
CA LEU A 53 1.89 4.58 0.67
C LEU A 53 2.30 3.41 1.55
N THR A 54 3.56 2.98 1.46
CA THR A 54 4.11 1.95 2.33
C THR A 54 5.52 2.31 2.78
N ALA A 55 5.86 1.92 4.01
CA ALA A 55 7.24 1.93 4.52
C ALA A 55 7.89 0.54 4.46
N ASP A 56 7.17 -0.47 3.96
CA ASP A 56 7.66 -1.83 3.79
C ASP A 56 8.31 -1.96 2.40
N PRO A 57 9.65 -2.07 2.32
CA PRO A 57 10.36 -2.13 1.05
C PRO A 57 10.16 -3.46 0.32
N GLY A 58 9.96 -4.56 1.05
CA GLY A 58 9.64 -5.86 0.45
C GLY A 58 8.28 -5.79 -0.24
N LEU A 59 7.31 -5.22 0.48
CA LEU A 59 6.00 -4.97 -0.08
C LEU A 59 6.05 -4.09 -1.33
N HIS A 60 6.81 -3.00 -1.31
CA HIS A 60 6.98 -2.12 -2.47
C HIS A 60 7.59 -2.84 -3.68
N GLN A 61 8.55 -3.72 -3.45
CA GLN A 61 9.18 -4.52 -4.51
C GLN A 61 8.19 -5.51 -5.12
N ASP A 62 7.46 -6.25 -4.28
CA ASP A 62 6.47 -7.23 -4.71
C ASP A 62 5.35 -6.57 -5.51
N TYR A 63 4.81 -5.45 -5.02
CA TYR A 63 3.79 -4.69 -5.74
C TYR A 63 4.23 -4.17 -7.10
N ARG A 64 5.46 -3.64 -7.20
CA ARG A 64 6.01 -3.17 -8.48
C ARG A 64 6.23 -4.31 -9.46
N HIS A 65 6.76 -5.43 -8.99
CA HIS A 65 7.01 -6.59 -9.83
C HIS A 65 5.70 -7.15 -10.40
N HIS A 66 4.62 -7.09 -9.61
CA HIS A 66 3.34 -7.69 -9.93
C HIS A 66 2.28 -6.72 -10.48
N ARG A 67 2.61 -5.42 -10.65
CA ARG A 67 1.69 -4.38 -11.16
C ARG A 67 0.34 -4.31 -10.40
N ILE A 68 0.34 -4.69 -9.12
CA ILE A 68 -0.91 -4.87 -8.36
C ILE A 68 -1.59 -3.52 -8.01
N ALA A 69 -0.84 -2.42 -8.03
CA ALA A 69 -1.38 -1.07 -7.92
C ALA A 69 -0.76 -0.15 -8.98
N ASN A 70 -1.58 0.75 -9.53
CA ASN A 70 -1.18 1.62 -10.64
C ASN A 70 0.03 2.50 -10.28
N GLU A 71 0.16 2.93 -9.02
CA GLU A 71 1.35 3.64 -8.53
C GLU A 71 1.55 3.35 -7.03
N LEU A 72 2.63 2.64 -6.68
CA LEU A 72 3.08 2.47 -5.29
C LEU A 72 4.20 3.46 -4.97
N VAL A 73 4.10 4.13 -3.83
CA VAL A 73 5.10 5.08 -3.34
C VAL A 73 5.73 4.51 -2.08
N LEU A 74 7.03 4.25 -2.14
CA LEU A 74 7.83 3.92 -0.96
C LEU A 74 8.11 5.21 -0.19
N PHE A 75 7.64 5.29 1.05
CA PHE A 75 8.06 6.37 1.93
C PHE A 75 9.48 6.08 2.41
N SER A 76 10.43 6.91 1.98
CA SER A 76 11.79 6.90 2.52
C SER A 76 11.89 8.04 3.53
N ASP A 77 12.63 7.86 4.62
CA ASP A 77 12.97 9.00 5.48
C ASP A 77 13.53 10.13 4.62
N PRO A 78 13.14 11.40 4.85
CA PRO A 78 13.81 12.51 4.20
C PRO A 78 15.32 12.42 4.49
N PRO A 79 16.20 12.70 3.51
CA PRO A 79 17.63 12.68 3.75
C PRO A 79 17.92 13.56 4.97
N LYS A 80 18.58 12.99 5.98
CA LYS A 80 18.99 13.75 7.17
C LYS A 80 19.67 15.02 6.68
N PRO A 81 19.29 16.22 7.18
CA PRO A 81 20.05 17.41 6.87
C PRO A 81 21.49 17.15 7.30
N ASN A 82 22.41 17.26 6.34
CA ASN A 82 23.84 17.29 6.63
C ASN A 82 24.06 18.47 7.57
N HIS A 83 24.16 18.21 8.87
CA HIS A 83 24.66 19.21 9.80
C HIS A 83 26.18 19.36 9.55
N PRO A 84 26.67 20.60 9.36
CA PRO A 84 28.09 20.88 9.17
C PRO A 84 28.92 20.56 10.42
#